data_AF-A0A951G1E8-F1
#
_entry.id   AF-A0A951G1E8-F1
#
_cell.length_a   1.000
_cell.length_b   1.000
_cell.length_c   1.000
_cell.angle_alpha   90.00
_cell.angle_beta   90.00
_cell.angle_gamma   90.00
#
_symmetry.space_group_name_H-M   'P 1'
#
loop_
_entity.id
_entity.type
_entity.pdbx_description
1 polymer ?
#
loop_
_entity_poly.entity_id
_entity_poly.type
_entity_poly.pdbx_seq_one_letter_code
_entity_poly.pdbx_strand_id
1 'polypeptide(L)'
;MRVIVVGGGIGGLGAAIAVGRAGHQVVVLERAARLDPARAGITLFANAMRALDRLGVGDAVRTSGAPAEQSAILTSSGRQLLGLPGRPARGRGGDPPQRPPDGFPRRCPERSPWRLSHVGRARRGRRDREAQ
;
A
#
# COMPACT_ATOMS: atom_id res chain seq x y z
N MET A 1 27.41 6.64 5.82
CA MET A 1 27.47 5.28 6.41
C MET A 1 27.13 4.24 5.34
N ARG A 2 27.43 2.95 5.59
CA ARG A 2 26.96 1.83 4.76
C ARG A 2 25.75 1.19 5.42
N VAL A 3 24.66 1.03 4.67
CA VAL A 3 23.38 0.50 5.15
C VAL A 3 23.00 -0.71 4.31
N ILE A 4 22.58 -1.79 4.98
CA ILE A 4 22.03 -2.96 4.32
C ILE A 4 20.52 -2.97 4.52
N VAL A 5 19.77 -3.08 3.42
CA VAL A 5 18.33 -3.28 3.42
C VAL A 5 18.05 -4.72 3.01
N VAL A 6 17.35 -5.47 3.86
CA VAL A 6 16.97 -6.86 3.59
C VAL A 6 15.52 -6.88 3.08
N GLY A 7 15.35 -7.25 1.81
CA GLY A 7 14.08 -7.32 1.09
C GLY A 7 13.98 -6.28 -0.04
N GLY A 8 13.73 -6.74 -1.26
CA GLY A 8 13.52 -5.97 -2.49
C GLY A 8 12.06 -5.66 -2.80
N GLY A 9 11.18 -5.70 -1.79
CA GLY A 9 9.78 -5.28 -1.94
C GLY A 9 9.60 -3.75 -1.93
N ILE A 10 8.35 -3.29 -2.07
CA ILE A 10 7.99 -1.86 -2.13
C ILE A 10 8.57 -1.06 -0.95
N GLY A 11 8.44 -1.58 0.27
CA GLY A 11 8.97 -0.91 1.48
C GLY A 11 10.50 -0.90 1.53
N GLY A 12 11.16 -1.98 1.13
CA GLY A 12 12.63 -2.09 1.14
C GLY A 12 13.27 -1.19 0.09
N LEU A 13 12.76 -1.20 -1.14
CA LEU A 13 13.21 -0.29 -2.20
C LEU A 13 12.93 1.17 -1.83
N GLY A 14 11.76 1.47 -1.25
CA GLY A 14 11.44 2.80 -0.76
C GLY A 14 12.41 3.29 0.32
N ALA A 15 12.75 2.42 1.28
CA ALA A 15 13.75 2.72 2.30
C ALA A 15 15.15 2.92 1.70
N ALA A 16 15.55 2.08 0.75
CA ALA A 16 16.84 2.20 0.08
C ALA A 16 16.98 3.52 -0.67
N ILE A 17 15.92 3.96 -1.36
CA ILE A 17 15.89 5.28 -2.02
C ILE A 17 16.02 6.40 -0.97
N ALA A 18 15.23 6.36 0.11
CA ALA A 18 15.26 7.39 1.15
C ALA A 18 16.67 7.53 1.78
N VAL A 19 17.27 6.40 2.14
CA VAL A 19 18.62 6.35 2.75
C VAL A 19 19.69 6.77 1.75
N GLY A 20 19.60 6.35 0.49
CA GLY A 20 20.52 6.78 -0.56
C GLY A 20 20.48 8.29 -0.79
N ARG A 21 19.28 8.88 -0.82
CA ARG A 21 19.09 10.35 -0.92
C ARG A 21 19.61 11.12 0.28
N ALA A 22 19.72 10.48 1.45
CA ALA A 22 20.36 11.04 2.63
C ALA A 22 21.92 10.99 2.58
N GLY A 23 22.50 10.58 1.44
CA GLY A 23 23.95 10.56 1.24
C GLY A 23 24.65 9.32 1.81
N HIS A 24 23.93 8.21 1.96
CA HIS A 24 24.50 6.95 2.46
C HIS A 24 24.64 5.92 1.34
N GLN A 25 25.63 5.03 1.48
CA GLN A 25 25.78 3.89 0.58
C GLN A 25 24.82 2.79 1.01
N VAL A 26 24.00 2.30 0.09
CA VAL A 26 22.97 1.29 0.38
C VAL A 26 23.19 0.03 -0.45
N VAL A 27 23.10 -1.13 0.20
CA VAL A 27 23.05 -2.44 -0.44
C VAL A 27 21.70 -3.07 -0.13
N VAL A 28 20.97 -3.49 -1.17
CA VAL A 28 19.70 -4.20 -1.02
C VAL A 28 19.93 -5.69 -1.27
N LEU A 29 19.51 -6.53 -0.33
CA LEU A 29 19.57 -7.99 -0.44
C LEU A 29 18.15 -8.53 -0.63
N GLU A 30 17.90 -9.16 -1.77
CA GLU A 30 16.62 -9.82 -2.07
C GLU A 30 16.87 -11.32 -2.31
N ARG A 31 15.94 -12.15 -1.84
CA ARG A 31 16.01 -13.61 -2.01
C ARG A 31 15.70 -14.00 -3.46
N ALA A 32 14.77 -13.31 -4.11
CA ALA A 32 14.39 -13.57 -5.49
C ALA A 32 15.55 -13.21 -6.44
N ALA A 33 15.85 -14.12 -7.37
CA ALA A 33 16.89 -13.90 -8.38
C ALA A 33 16.54 -12.77 -9.37
N ARG A 34 15.24 -12.46 -9.50
CA ARG A 34 14.71 -11.37 -10.32
C ARG A 34 13.50 -10.75 -9.62
N LEU A 35 13.34 -9.45 -9.80
CA LEU A 35 12.12 -8.73 -9.39
C LEU A 35 11.04 -9.02 -10.44
N ASP A 36 10.27 -10.07 -10.22
CA ASP A 36 9.10 -10.38 -11.05
C ASP A 36 7.87 -9.69 -10.46
N PRO A 37 7.09 -8.90 -11.23
CA PRO A 37 5.84 -8.35 -10.75
C PRO A 37 4.94 -9.47 -10.21
N ALA A 38 4.49 -9.30 -8.96
CA ALA A 38 3.42 -10.14 -8.45
C ALA A 38 2.22 -10.05 -9.42
N ARG A 39 1.58 -11.18 -9.73
CA ARG A 39 0.41 -11.27 -10.60
C ARG A 39 -0.86 -10.60 -10.03
N ALA A 40 -0.70 -9.72 -9.04
CA ALA A 40 -1.77 -9.02 -8.35
C ALA A 40 -1.52 -7.50 -8.45
N GLY A 41 -2.51 -6.78 -8.98
CA GLY A 41 -2.54 -5.33 -8.91
C GLY A 41 -2.77 -4.84 -7.49
N ILE A 42 -2.23 -3.66 -7.16
CA ILE A 42 -2.48 -2.97 -5.89
C ILE A 42 -3.06 -1.60 -6.16
N THR A 43 -3.99 -1.16 -5.31
CA THR A 43 -4.50 0.21 -5.36
C THR A 43 -3.58 1.11 -4.53
N LEU A 44 -3.07 2.17 -5.15
CA LEU A 44 -2.29 3.21 -4.47
C LEU A 44 -3.20 4.40 -4.14
N PHE A 45 -3.46 4.60 -2.85
CA PHE A 45 -4.20 5.76 -2.37
C PHE A 45 -3.35 7.04 -2.41
N ALA A 46 -4.00 8.21 -2.29
CA ALA A 46 -3.36 9.52 -2.40
C ALA A 46 -2.18 9.73 -1.43
N ASN A 47 -2.24 9.14 -0.23
CA ASN A 47 -1.14 9.19 0.74
C ASN A 47 0.10 8.43 0.25
N ALA A 48 -0.08 7.26 -0.36
CA ALA A 48 1.00 6.47 -0.94
C ALA A 48 1.64 7.19 -2.13
N MET A 49 0.83 7.74 -3.04
CA MET A 49 1.32 8.53 -4.18
C MET A 49 2.16 9.74 -3.71
N ARG A 50 1.71 10.45 -2.68
CA ARG A 50 2.48 11.57 -2.09
C ARG A 50 3.81 11.12 -1.49
N ALA A 51 3.84 9.95 -0.84
CA ALA A 51 5.09 9.40 -0.33
C ALA A 51 6.06 9.08 -1.48
N LEU A 52 5.55 8.50 -2.57
CA LEU A 52 6.33 8.20 -3.78
C LEU A 52 6.83 9.48 -4.50
N ASP A 53 6.05 10.56 -4.47
CA ASP A 53 6.48 11.87 -4.97
C ASP A 53 7.69 12.39 -4.18
N ARG A 54 7.67 12.28 -2.85
CA ARG A 54 8.80 12.66 -1.99
C ARG A 54 10.05 11.81 -2.23
N LEU A 55 9.88 10.55 -2.61
CA LEU A 55 10.98 9.67 -3.00
C LEU A 55 11.50 9.95 -4.43
N GLY A 56 10.78 10.75 -5.21
CA GLY A 56 11.14 11.12 -6.58
C GLY A 56 10.74 10.09 -7.65
N VAL A 57 9.91 9.10 -7.28
CA VAL A 57 9.47 8.02 -8.19
C VAL A 57 7.99 8.12 -8.57
N GLY A 58 7.28 9.13 -8.06
CA GLY A 58 5.85 9.29 -8.29
C GLY A 58 5.44 9.40 -9.77
N ASP A 59 6.23 10.10 -10.60
CA ASP A 59 5.95 10.23 -12.04
C ASP A 59 6.11 8.89 -12.78
N ALA A 60 7.13 8.10 -12.42
CA ALA A 60 7.32 6.75 -12.97
C ALA A 60 6.16 5.82 -12.61
N VAL A 61 5.65 5.91 -11.38
CA VAL A 61 4.49 5.13 -10.93
C VAL A 61 3.22 5.56 -11.64
N ARG A 62 2.99 6.87 -11.84
CA ARG A 62 1.84 7.37 -12.61
C ARG A 62 1.86 6.92 -14.06
N THR A 63 3.05 6.85 -14.66
CA THR A 63 3.22 6.39 -16.05
C THR A 63 3.00 4.89 -16.20
N SER A 64 3.34 4.11 -15.17
CA SER A 64 3.24 2.64 -15.19
C SER A 64 1.88 2.11 -14.72
N GLY A 65 1.07 2.96 -14.08
CA GLY A 65 -0.25 2.62 -13.55
C GLY A 65 -1.38 3.29 -14.31
N ALA A 66 -2.61 3.12 -13.81
CA ALA A 66 -3.78 3.81 -14.30
C ALA A 66 -4.50 4.54 -13.15
N PRO A 67 -5.02 5.75 -13.37
CA PRO A 67 -5.85 6.43 -12.38
C PRO A 67 -7.14 5.64 -12.14
N ALA A 68 -7.52 5.48 -10.88
CA ALA A 68 -8.82 4.92 -10.52
C ALA A 68 -9.90 5.98 -10.71
N GLU A 69 -10.71 5.85 -11.77
CA GLU A 69 -11.77 6.81 -12.08
C GLU A 69 -13.03 6.61 -11.23
N GLN A 70 -13.31 5.37 -10.83
CA GLN A 70 -14.47 5.02 -10.01
C GLN A 70 -14.17 3.78 -9.18
N SER A 71 -14.79 3.68 -8.01
CA SER A 71 -14.81 2.45 -7.23
C SER A 71 -16.23 2.21 -6.68
N ALA A 72 -16.62 0.96 -6.54
CA ALA A 72 -17.95 0.60 -6.06
C ALA A 72 -17.88 -0.63 -5.15
N ILE A 73 -18.77 -0.66 -4.17
CA ILE A 73 -19.06 -1.85 -3.37
C ILE A 73 -20.34 -2.45 -3.93
N LEU A 74 -20.26 -3.71 -4.36
CA LEU A 74 -21.37 -4.44 -4.97
C LEU A 74 -21.82 -5.58 -4.04
N THR A 75 -23.09 -5.96 -4.13
CA THR A 75 -23.59 -7.23 -3.59
C THR A 75 -23.07 -8.40 -4.44
N SER A 76 -23.21 -9.63 -3.94
CA SER A 76 -22.95 -10.84 -4.73
C SER A 76 -23.83 -10.96 -5.98
N SER A 77 -25.01 -10.34 -5.99
CA SER A 77 -25.89 -10.25 -7.17
C SER A 77 -25.50 -9.13 -8.15
N GLY A 78 -24.41 -8.39 -7.90
CA GLY A 78 -23.96 -7.28 -8.74
C GLY A 78 -24.68 -5.95 -8.49
N ARG A 79 -25.62 -5.89 -7.55
CA ARG A 79 -26.30 -4.63 -7.19
C ARG A 79 -25.34 -3.71 -6.45
N GLN A 80 -25.24 -2.46 -6.89
CA GLN A 80 -24.39 -1.47 -6.24
C GLN A 80 -24.96 -1.06 -4.88
N LEU A 81 -24.15 -1.19 -3.84
CA LEU A 81 -24.45 -0.68 -2.48
C LEU A 81 -23.91 0.73 -2.29
N LEU A 82 -22.71 0.98 -2.81
CA LEU A 82 -22.03 2.26 -2.68
C LEU A 82 -21.20 2.53 -3.93
N GLY A 83 -21.34 3.73 -4.50
CA GLY A 83 -20.40 4.28 -5.47
C GLY A 83 -19.51 5.31 -4.81
N LEU A 84 -18.21 5.19 -5.04
CA LEU A 84 -17.22 6.18 -4.67
C LEU A 84 -16.66 6.75 -5.96
N PRO A 85 -17.05 7.99 -6.34
CA PRO A 85 -16.46 8.63 -7.51
C PRO A 85 -14.95 8.71 -7.29
N GLY A 86 -14.18 8.17 -8.22
CA GLY A 86 -12.74 8.39 -8.24
C GLY A 86 -12.55 9.85 -8.60
N ARG A 87 -12.04 10.63 -7.65
CA ARG A 87 -11.65 11.99 -7.98
C ARG A 87 -10.45 11.89 -8.90
N PRO A 88 -10.51 12.42 -10.14
CA PRO A 88 -9.32 12.50 -10.96
C PRO A 88 -8.28 13.31 -10.19
N ALA A 89 -7.06 12.79 -10.09
CA ALA A 89 -5.94 13.49 -9.48
C ALA A 89 -5.63 14.74 -10.30
N ARG A 90 -6.25 15.87 -9.98
CA ARG A 90 -5.99 17.15 -10.64
C ARG A 90 -4.69 17.74 -10.07
N GLY A 91 -3.60 17.57 -10.82
CA GLY A 91 -2.36 18.36 -10.67
C GLY A 91 -1.40 17.94 -9.54
N ARG A 92 -0.16 18.47 -9.63
CA ARG A 92 0.89 18.40 -8.60
C ARG A 92 0.48 19.27 -7.39
N GLY A 93 -0.56 18.87 -6.68
CA GLY A 93 -1.12 19.65 -5.57
C GLY A 93 -1.95 18.73 -4.73
N GLY A 94 -1.38 18.32 -3.60
CA GLY A 94 -1.93 17.21 -2.83
C GLY A 94 -3.31 17.49 -2.27
N ASP A 95 -4.17 16.46 -2.33
CA ASP A 95 -5.41 16.43 -1.56
C ASP A 95 -5.14 16.77 -0.09
N PRO A 96 -6.02 17.53 0.59
CA PRO A 96 -5.95 17.62 2.04
C PRO A 96 -6.03 16.21 2.65
N PRO A 97 -5.43 15.97 3.83
CA PRO A 97 -5.61 14.69 4.52
C PRO A 97 -7.12 14.40 4.59
N GLN A 98 -7.50 13.19 4.19
CA GLN A 98 -8.88 12.74 4.28
C GLN A 98 -9.29 12.82 5.76
N ARG A 99 -9.97 13.90 6.14
CA ARG A 99 -10.66 13.94 7.41
C ARG A 99 -11.80 12.94 7.29
N PRO A 100 -11.94 12.00 8.23
CA PRO A 100 -13.18 11.25 8.31
C PRO A 100 -14.35 12.26 8.38
N PRO A 101 -15.51 11.95 7.75
CA PRO A 101 -16.67 12.81 7.86
C PRO A 101 -17.03 13.02 9.34
N ASP A 102 -17.58 14.19 9.65
CA ASP A 102 -17.99 14.52 11.02
C ASP A 102 -18.95 13.44 11.54
N GLY A 103 -18.63 12.88 12.71
CA GLY A 103 -19.36 11.76 13.31
C GLY A 103 -18.80 10.36 13.02
N PHE A 104 -17.77 10.20 12.20
CA PHE A 104 -17.13 8.89 12.03
C PHE A 104 -16.33 8.51 13.28
N PRO A 105 -16.60 7.33 13.88
CA PRO A 105 -15.98 6.97 15.15
C PRO A 105 -14.48 6.70 14.97
N ARG A 106 -13.64 7.39 15.76
CA ARG A 106 -12.17 7.21 15.74
C ARG A 106 -11.71 5.83 16.21
N ARG A 107 -12.61 5.05 16.81
CA ARG A 107 -12.41 3.68 17.25
C ARG A 107 -13.60 2.87 16.77
N CYS A 108 -13.36 1.69 16.20
CA CYS A 108 -14.44 0.80 15.84
C CYS A 108 -15.27 0.51 17.11
N PRO A 109 -16.59 0.77 17.12
CA PRO A 109 -17.42 0.44 18.27
C PRO A 109 -17.34 -1.05 18.55
N GLU A 110 -17.23 -1.42 19.82
CA GLU A 110 -17.04 -2.82 20.26
C GLU A 110 -18.16 -3.76 19.78
N ARG A 111 -19.32 -3.18 19.42
CA ARG A 111 -20.52 -3.84 18.88
C ARG A 111 -20.94 -3.24 17.54
N SER A 112 -20.03 -3.21 16.57
CA SER A 112 -20.38 -2.88 15.18
C SER A 112 -21.20 -4.03 14.55
N PRO A 113 -22.36 -3.74 13.91
CA PRO A 113 -23.11 -4.73 13.12
C PRO A 113 -22.34 -5.18 11.86
N TRP A 114 -21.29 -4.44 11.46
CA TRP A 114 -20.38 -4.79 10.36
C TRP A 114 -19.21 -5.66 10.84
N ARG A 115 -19.47 -6.62 11.74
CA ARG A 115 -18.45 -7.57 12.18
C ARG A 115 -17.99 -8.33 10.94
N LEU A 116 -16.82 -7.97 10.41
CA LEU A 116 -16.12 -8.75 9.40
C LEU A 116 -15.81 -10.11 10.02
N SER A 117 -16.73 -11.06 9.81
CA SER A 117 -16.48 -12.47 9.98
C SER A 117 -15.30 -12.80 9.09
N HIS A 118 -14.14 -13.07 9.73
CA HIS A 118 -12.82 -13.32 9.14
C HIS A 118 -11.88 -12.13 8.98
N VAL A 119 -11.49 -11.53 10.11
CA VAL A 119 -10.05 -11.32 10.34
C VAL A 119 -9.46 -12.67 10.70
N GLY A 120 -9.01 -13.41 9.69
CA GLY A 120 -8.20 -14.61 9.90
C GLY A 120 -6.99 -14.23 10.73
N ARG A 121 -6.93 -14.73 11.98
CA ARG A 121 -5.71 -14.68 12.79
C ARG A 121 -4.61 -15.37 11.99
N ALA A 122 -3.71 -14.60 11.40
CA ALA A 122 -2.43 -15.10 10.96
C ALA A 122 -1.72 -15.64 12.22
N ARG A 123 -1.75 -16.96 12.40
CA ARG A 123 -1.01 -17.64 13.46
C ARG A 123 0.49 -17.41 13.19
N ARG A 124 1.13 -16.60 14.03
CA ARG A 124 2.59 -16.59 14.15
C ARG A 124 3.04 -17.91 14.79
N GLY A 125 3.84 -18.67 14.06
CA GLY A 125 4.98 -19.41 14.59
C GLY A 125 4.74 -20.78 15.23
N ARG A 126 5.18 -21.84 14.53
CA ARG A 126 6.11 -22.81 15.13
C ARG A 126 7.19 -23.13 14.10
N ARG A 127 8.42 -22.68 14.38
CA ARG A 127 9.62 -23.38 13.91
C ARG A 127 9.72 -24.66 14.74
N ASP A 128 10.08 -25.77 14.10
CA ASP A 128 11.24 -26.61 14.47
C ASP A 128 11.11 -28.05 13.94
N ARG A 129 12.20 -28.51 13.28
CA ARG A 129 12.60 -29.90 12.97
C ARG A 129 11.78 -30.55 11.84
N GLU A 130 12.32 -31.27 10.84
CA GLU A 130 13.46 -32.20 10.70
C GLU A 130 14.00 -32.04 9.25
N ALA A 131 15.28 -32.15 8.87
CA ALA A 131 16.32 -33.12 9.22
C ALA A 131 15.91 -34.58 8.95
N GLN A 132 15.68 -34.92 7.68
CA GLN A 132 16.14 -36.16 7.04
C GLN A 132 15.89 -36.11 5.54
#